data_AF-A0A3B3Y943-F1
#
_entry.id   AF-A0A3B3Y943-F1
#
_cell.length_a   1.000
_cell.length_b   1.000
_cell.length_c   1.000
_cell.angle_alpha   90.00
_cell.angle_beta   90.00
_cell.angle_gamma   90.00
#
_symmetry.space_group_name_H-M   'P 1'
#
loop_
_entity.id
_entity.type
_entity.pdbx_description
1 polymer ?
#
loop_
_entity_poly.entity_id
_entity_poly.type
_entity_poly.pdbx_seq_one_letter_code
_entity_poly.pdbx_strand_id
1 'polypeptide(L)' 'MGYFLYFSAETWTLLVAFVTYAYWPYGTFKKLGISGPKPVPFFGTMLHYRRGFFNFDQEC' A
#
# COMPACT_ATOMS: atom_id res chain seq x y z
N MET A 1 -14.64 -23.15 15.47
CA MET A 1 -15.51 -21.95 15.57
C MET A 1 -14.62 -20.73 15.54
N GLY A 2 -14.68 -19.96 14.45
CA GLY A 2 -13.74 -18.86 14.22
C GLY A 2 -14.14 -17.63 15.03
N TYR A 3 -13.29 -17.23 15.98
CA TYR A 3 -13.36 -15.92 16.63
C TYR A 3 -12.84 -14.88 15.63
N PHE A 4 -13.68 -14.50 14.67
CA PHE A 4 -13.34 -13.60 13.57
C PHE A 4 -13.31 -12.15 14.09
N LEU A 5 -12.28 -11.80 14.86
CA LEU A 5 -11.91 -10.43 15.23
C LEU A 5 -13.08 -9.55 15.75
N TYR A 6 -13.70 -9.94 16.86
CA TYR A 6 -14.65 -9.08 17.59
C TYR A 6 -13.89 -7.98 18.37
N PHE A 7 -13.42 -6.96 17.67
CA PHE A 7 -12.84 -5.77 18.29
C PHE A 7 -13.89 -4.70 18.56
N SER A 8 -13.62 -3.81 19.53
CA SER A 8 -14.44 -2.61 19.76
C SER A 8 -14.51 -1.77 18.47
N ALA A 9 -15.59 -1.00 18.32
CA ALA A 9 -15.75 -0.02 17.24
C ALA A 9 -14.54 0.92 17.15
N GLU A 10 -13.99 1.32 18.30
CA GLU A 10 -12.81 2.17 18.41
C GLU A 10 -11.57 1.56 17.71
N THR A 11 -11.34 0.26 17.92
CA THR A 11 -10.22 -0.46 17.31
C THR A 11 -10.37 -0.55 15.80
N TRP A 12 -11.59 -0.81 15.31
CA TRP A 12 -11.88 -0.79 13.88
C TRP A 12 -11.66 0.59 13.27
N THR A 13 -12.10 1.66 13.95
CA THR A 13 -11.87 3.04 13.52
C THR A 13 -10.37 3.34 13.40
N LEU A 14 -9.57 2.97 14.41
CA LEU A 14 -8.13 3.16 14.38
C LEU A 14 -7.46 2.35 13.28
N LEU A 15 -7.88 1.11 13.03
CA LEU A 15 -7.35 0.29 11.94
C LEU A 15 -7.62 0.89 10.57
N VAL A 16 -8.85 1.35 10.32
CA VAL A 16 -9.21 2.00 9.05
C VAL A 16 -8.41 3.29 8.87
N ALA A 17 -8.30 4.11 9.92
CA ALA A 17 -7.48 5.33 9.89
C ALA A 17 -6.01 5.01 9.58
N PHE A 18 -5.45 3.99 10.23
CA PHE A 18 -4.07 3.56 10.02
C PHE A 18 -3.82 3.11 8.57
N VAL A 19 -4.67 2.25 8.02
CA VAL A 19 -4.54 1.79 6.62
C VAL A 19 -4.72 2.94 5.63
N THR A 20 -5.66 3.84 5.90
CA THR A 20 -5.91 5.01 5.04
C THR A 20 -4.71 5.95 5.03
N TYR A 21 -4.15 6.24 6.21
CA TYR A 21 -2.97 7.09 6.34
C TYR A 21 -1.75 6.46 5.66
N ALA A 22 -1.58 5.14 5.77
CA ALA A 22 -0.51 4.42 5.10
C ALA A 22 -0.59 4.48 3.57
N TYR A 23 -1.81 4.54 3.01
CA TYR A 23 -2.00 4.57 1.55
C TYR A 23 -2.10 5.99 0.97
N TRP A 24 -2.50 6.98 1.79
CA TRP A 24 -2.69 8.37 1.42
C TRP A 24 -1.57 8.99 0.54
N PRO A 25 -0.27 8.83 0.85
CA PRO A 25 0.79 9.50 0.08
C PRO A 25 0.97 8.95 -1.35
N TYR A 26 0.47 7.76 -1.65
CA TYR A 26 0.74 7.09 -2.93
C TYR A 26 -0.13 7.56 -4.11
N GLY A 27 -1.00 8.55 -3.91
CA GLY A 27 -1.91 9.06 -4.94
C GLY A 27 -1.30 10.04 -5.93
N THR A 28 -0.10 10.59 -5.67
CA THR A 28 0.44 11.74 -6.43
C THR A 28 0.64 11.45 -7.92
N PHE A 29 1.32 10.36 -8.29
CA PHE A 29 1.52 10.01 -9.71
C PHE A 29 0.20 9.71 -10.43
N LYS A 30 -0.74 9.04 -9.74
CA LYS A 30 -2.08 8.80 -10.28
C LYS A 30 -2.85 10.09 -10.56
N LYS A 31 -2.73 11.10 -9.68
CA LYS A 31 -3.34 12.43 -9.88
C LYS A 31 -2.73 13.19 -11.05
N LEU A 32 -1.44 12.97 -11.32
CA LEU A 32 -0.72 13.55 -12.46
C LEU A 32 -0.94 12.79 -13.77
N GLY A 33 -1.73 11.70 -13.77
CA GLY A 33 -1.96 10.87 -14.95
C GLY A 33 -0.78 9.97 -15.33
N ILE A 34 0.21 9.84 -14.45
CA ILE A 34 1.40 9.02 -14.67
C ILE A 34 1.08 7.57 -14.28
N SER A 35 1.14 6.67 -15.27
CA SER A 35 1.06 5.23 -15.03
C SER A 35 2.34 4.73 -14.34
N GLY A 36 2.18 3.83 -13.38
CA GLY A 36 3.31 3.21 -12.70
C GLY A 36 2.88 2.00 -11.87
N PRO A 37 3.86 1.25 -11.34
CA PRO A 37 3.60 0.09 -10.51
C PRO A 37 2.83 0.47 -9.24
N LYS A 38 1.89 -0.39 -8.83
CA LYS A 38 1.06 -0.14 -7.64
C LYS A 38 1.90 -0.24 -6.37
N PRO A 39 1.98 0.82 -5.54
CA PRO A 39 2.72 0.79 -4.31
C PRO A 39 1.99 -0.02 -3.23
N VAL A 40 2.78 -0.72 -2.41
CA VAL A 40 2.32 -1.43 -1.22
C VAL A 40 2.34 -0.46 -0.04
N PRO A 41 1.30 -0.42 0.83
CA PRO A 41 1.32 0.39 2.05
C PRO A 41 2.64 0.21 2.83
N PHE A 42 3.22 1.31 3.32
CA PHE A 42 4.51 1.38 4.03
C PHE A 42 5.76 1.08 3.18
N PHE A 43 5.71 0.14 2.23
CA PHE A 43 6.88 -0.30 1.46
C PHE A 43 7.01 0.37 0.08
N GLY A 44 5.98 1.04 -0.40
CA GLY A 44 5.94 1.60 -1.74
C GLY A 44 6.19 0.52 -2.80
N THR A 45 7.09 0.79 -3.74
CA THR A 45 7.48 -0.15 -4.80
C THR A 45 8.70 -0.99 -4.45
N MET A 46 9.30 -0.83 -3.26
CA MET A 46 10.57 -1.49 -2.91
C MET A 46 10.53 -3.01 -2.99
N LEU A 47 9.37 -3.62 -2.74
CA LEU A 47 9.21 -5.07 -2.82
C LEU A 47 9.36 -5.62 -4.25
N HIS A 48 9.20 -4.78 -5.28
CA HIS A 48 9.47 -5.18 -6.66
C HIS A 48 10.95 -5.42 -6.93
N TYR A 49 11.86 -4.77 -6.18
CA TYR A 49 13.31 -4.97 -6.32
C TYR A 49 13.78 -6.38 -5.95
N ARG A 50 12.93 -7.21 -5.33
CA ARG A 50 13.22 -8.64 -5.09
C ARG A 50 13.42 -9.42 -6.41
N ARG A 51 12.96 -8.88 -7.54
CA ARG A 51 13.15 -9.43 -8.89
C ARG A 51 14.44 -8.94 -9.56
N GLY A 52 15.22 -8.09 -8.88
CA GLY A 52 16.40 -7.40 -9.41
C GLY A 52 16.09 -5.94 -9.75
N PHE A 53 16.99 -5.04 -9.36
CA PHE A 53 16.85 -3.60 -9.57
C PHE A 53 16.73 -3.26 -11.06
N PHE A 54 17.67 -3.76 -11.87
CA PHE A 54 17.67 -3.54 -13.32
C PHE A 54 16.44 -4.14 -14.02
N ASN A 55 15.98 -5.31 -13.60
CA ASN A 55 14.79 -5.94 -14.19
C ASN A 55 13.54 -5.07 -13.96
N PHE A 56 13.38 -4.52 -12.76
CA PHE A 56 12.26 -3.66 -12.43
C PHE A 56 12.30 -2.33 -13.21
N ASP A 57 13.47 -1.71 -13.34
CA ASP A 57 13.62 -0.46 -14.09
C ASP A 57 13.37 -0.64 -15.60
N GLN A 58 13.64 -1.83 -16.15
CA GLN A 58 13.31 -2.15 -17.56
C GLN A 58 11.82 -2.42 -17.79
N GLU A 59 11.06 -2.80 -16.76
CA GLU A 59 9.61 -3.05 -16.84
C GLU A 59 8.76 -1.78 -16.70
N CYS A 60 9.34 -0.69 -16.17
CA CYS A 60 8.64 0.55 -15.83
C CYS A 60 8.51 1.53 -17.00
#